data_AF-A0A919DHB7-F1
#
_entry.id   AF-A0A919DHB7-F1
#
_cell.length_a   1.000
_cell.length_b   1.000
_cell.length_c   1.000
_cell.angle_alpha   90.00
_cell.angle_beta   90.00
_cell.angle_gamma   90.00
#
_symmetry.space_group_name_H-M   'P 1'
#
loop_
_entity.id
_entity.type
_entity.pdbx_description
1 polymer ?
#
loop_
_entity_poly.entity_id
_entity_poly.type
_entity_poly.pdbx_seq_one_letter_code
_entity_poly.pdbx_strand_id
1 'polypeptide(L)'
;MESQVRGGTRWKRFAVVMVPSVAATAAIGVALAQGALAASFSVSGQSFKVTADRLDGTGFSQYGALDEGYTLKGEKTIHPVAVSAFKNAEISNMCQSVVTPNVPILGSVSLKLTAGTGGKKVEAENLYIDVEDLSADATFRGIDIGVAAKDANKGPGMKGGKEQANPYGFAQQADSATLTDVKQTAWATTAGTFKLSNLKMSLHKGVVECY
;
A
#
# COMPACT_ATOMS: atom_id res chain seq x y z
N MET A 1 -58.22 -27.21 -6.36
CA MET A 1 -56.94 -27.74 -6.84
C MET A 1 -56.10 -26.55 -7.26
N GLU A 2 -55.10 -26.20 -6.46
CA GLU A 2 -54.19 -25.07 -6.72
C GLU A 2 -53.25 -25.41 -7.88
N SER A 3 -53.20 -24.51 -8.87
CA SER A 3 -52.29 -24.61 -10.01
C SER A 3 -50.88 -24.22 -9.56
N GLN A 4 -50.02 -25.22 -9.40
CA GLN A 4 -48.58 -25.05 -9.23
C GLN A 4 -48.00 -24.18 -10.35
N VAL A 5 -47.54 -22.97 -10.00
CA VAL A 5 -46.78 -22.11 -10.91
C VAL A 5 -45.45 -22.80 -11.19
N ARG A 6 -45.31 -23.42 -12.38
CA ARG A 6 -44.03 -24.01 -12.82
C ARG A 6 -43.03 -22.89 -13.09
N GLY A 7 -42.30 -22.49 -12.06
CA GLY A 7 -41.09 -21.68 -12.19
C GLY A 7 -40.03 -22.51 -12.90
N GLY A 8 -39.74 -22.18 -14.17
CA GLY A 8 -38.70 -22.83 -14.96
C GLY A 8 -37.81 -21.80 -15.63
N THR A 9 -36.50 -21.93 -15.46
CA THR A 9 -35.52 -21.06 -16.13
C THR A 9 -35.59 -21.31 -17.63
N ARG A 10 -35.95 -20.27 -18.41
CA ARG A 10 -35.87 -20.33 -19.88
C ARG A 10 -34.41 -20.36 -20.30
N TRP A 11 -33.83 -21.55 -20.34
CA TRP A 11 -32.40 -21.79 -20.60
C TRP A 11 -31.84 -21.04 -21.81
N LYS A 12 -32.60 -20.93 -22.92
CA LYS A 12 -32.18 -20.13 -24.08
C LYS A 12 -32.06 -18.64 -23.77
N ARG A 13 -33.03 -18.06 -23.05
CA ARG A 13 -33.01 -16.64 -22.66
C ARG A 13 -31.99 -16.38 -21.57
N PHE A 14 -31.85 -17.32 -20.63
CA PHE A 14 -30.83 -17.28 -19.60
C PHE A 14 -29.43 -17.29 -20.21
N ALA A 15 -29.16 -18.19 -21.17
CA ALA A 15 -27.86 -18.26 -21.85
C ALA A 15 -27.53 -16.99 -22.65
N VAL A 16 -28.52 -16.40 -23.34
CA VAL A 16 -28.34 -15.15 -24.10
C VAL A 16 -27.92 -13.98 -23.21
N VAL A 17 -28.31 -13.97 -21.94
CA VAL A 17 -27.92 -12.93 -20.98
C VAL A 17 -26.65 -13.32 -20.21
N MET A 18 -26.55 -14.56 -19.74
CA MET A 18 -25.42 -15.03 -18.95
C MET A 18 -24.10 -15.05 -19.73
N VAL A 19 -24.11 -15.53 -20.97
CA VAL A 19 -22.86 -15.72 -21.73
C VAL A 19 -22.16 -14.39 -22.00
N PRO A 20 -22.83 -13.33 -22.49
CA PRO A 20 -22.20 -12.01 -22.65
C PRO A 20 -21.74 -11.41 -21.32
N SER A 21 -22.51 -11.56 -20.24
CA SER A 21 -22.13 -11.04 -18.92
C SER A 21 -20.87 -11.71 -18.39
N VAL A 22 -20.78 -13.03 -18.45
CA VAL A 22 -19.59 -13.79 -18.02
C VAL A 22 -18.38 -13.43 -18.90
N ALA A 23 -18.58 -13.30 -20.22
CA ALA A 23 -17.51 -12.90 -21.13
C ALA A 23 -16.99 -11.49 -20.82
N ALA A 24 -17.89 -10.53 -20.54
CA ALA A 24 -17.51 -9.18 -20.15
C ALA A 24 -16.74 -9.16 -18.81
N THR A 25 -17.21 -9.91 -17.81
CA THR A 25 -16.51 -10.02 -16.52
C THR A 25 -15.12 -10.68 -16.69
N ALA A 26 -15.01 -11.71 -17.51
CA ALA A 26 -13.74 -12.35 -17.81
C ALA A 26 -12.78 -11.40 -18.54
N ALA A 27 -13.27 -10.63 -19.51
CA ALA A 27 -12.48 -9.63 -20.22
C ALA A 27 -11.94 -8.54 -19.27
N ILE A 28 -12.77 -8.06 -18.34
CA ILE A 28 -12.35 -7.12 -17.29
C ILE A 28 -11.29 -7.78 -16.40
N GLY A 29 -11.49 -9.04 -15.99
CA GLY A 29 -10.53 -9.79 -15.18
C GLY A 29 -9.16 -9.95 -15.86
N VAL A 30 -9.14 -10.26 -17.17
CA VAL A 30 -7.91 -10.35 -17.97
C VAL A 30 -7.27 -8.98 -18.12
N ALA A 31 -8.04 -7.93 -18.38
CA ALA A 31 -7.52 -6.58 -18.49
C ALA A 31 -6.93 -6.06 -17.17
N LEU A 32 -7.48 -6.44 -16.02
CA LEU A 32 -6.88 -6.20 -14.70
C LEU A 32 -5.59 -7.00 -14.51
N ALA A 33 -5.60 -8.30 -14.85
CA ALA A 33 -4.43 -9.18 -14.70
C ALA A 33 -3.26 -8.77 -15.61
N GLN A 34 -3.54 -8.22 -16.80
CA GLN A 34 -2.53 -7.71 -17.72
C GLN A 34 -2.17 -6.23 -17.46
N GLY A 35 -2.76 -5.59 -16.45
CA GLY A 35 -2.49 -4.18 -16.11
C GLY A 35 -3.04 -3.15 -17.11
N ALA A 36 -3.85 -3.57 -18.09
CA ALA A 36 -4.49 -2.69 -19.07
C ALA A 36 -5.61 -1.83 -18.44
N LEU A 37 -6.23 -2.33 -17.36
CA LEU A 37 -7.08 -1.54 -16.47
C LEU A 37 -6.37 -1.46 -15.12
N ALA A 38 -5.97 -0.25 -14.71
CA ALA A 38 -5.55 -0.03 -13.34
C ALA A 38 -6.81 -0.13 -12.45
N ALA A 39 -6.86 -1.10 -11.54
CA ALA A 39 -7.72 -0.97 -10.36
C ALA A 39 -7.24 0.31 -9.67
N SER A 40 -7.97 1.41 -9.88
CA SER A 40 -7.52 2.74 -9.46
C SER A 40 -7.43 2.80 -7.95
N PHE A 41 -6.27 2.43 -7.41
CA PHE A 41 -5.76 3.01 -6.19
C PHE A 41 -5.49 4.47 -6.52
N SER A 42 -6.45 5.32 -6.19
CA SER A 42 -6.20 6.75 -6.10
C SER A 42 -5.34 6.93 -4.86
N VAL A 43 -4.05 7.19 -5.05
CA VAL A 43 -3.20 7.62 -3.95
C VAL A 43 -3.81 8.91 -3.42
N SER A 44 -4.16 8.93 -2.13
CA SER A 44 -4.64 10.14 -1.49
C SER A 44 -3.53 11.18 -1.58
N GLY A 45 -3.88 12.40 -1.99
CA GLY A 45 -2.95 13.52 -2.14
C GLY A 45 -2.30 14.04 -0.88
N GLN A 46 -2.09 13.17 0.10
CA GLN A 46 -1.75 13.50 1.45
C GLN A 46 -0.72 12.49 1.94
N SER A 47 0.46 13.00 2.29
CA SER A 47 1.42 12.23 3.06
C SER A 47 0.84 11.87 4.42
N PHE A 48 1.21 10.71 4.94
CA PHE A 48 0.87 10.27 6.28
C PHE A 48 2.13 9.96 7.07
N LYS A 49 2.05 10.22 8.37
CA LYS A 49 3.13 9.99 9.31
C LYS A 49 2.94 8.63 9.94
N VAL A 50 4.00 7.84 9.99
CA VAL A 50 4.02 6.54 10.68
C VAL A 50 5.18 6.53 11.67
N THR A 51 4.91 6.04 12.88
CA THR A 51 5.95 5.64 13.83
C THR A 51 5.84 4.17 14.15
N ALA A 52 6.97 3.57 14.49
CA ALA A 52 7.01 2.23 15.06
C ALA A 52 8.25 2.11 15.94
N ASP A 53 8.14 1.40 17.05
CA ASP A 53 9.28 1.18 17.93
C ASP A 53 10.31 0.28 17.26
N ARG A 54 9.83 -0.69 16.47
CA ARG A 54 10.67 -1.66 15.77
C ARG A 54 10.00 -2.19 14.51
N LEU A 55 10.74 -2.22 13.41
CA LEU A 55 10.40 -2.88 12.17
C LEU A 55 11.48 -3.92 11.86
N ASP A 56 11.10 -5.20 11.84
CA ASP A 56 11.97 -6.30 11.42
C ASP A 56 11.53 -6.79 10.05
N GLY A 57 12.36 -6.57 9.04
CA GLY A 57 12.09 -6.92 7.66
C GLY A 57 13.06 -7.97 7.11
N THR A 58 12.55 -8.84 6.24
CA THR A 58 13.36 -9.78 5.44
C THR A 58 13.15 -9.53 3.95
N GLY A 59 14.21 -9.76 3.17
CA GLY A 59 14.22 -9.45 1.75
C GLY A 59 13.96 -7.97 1.53
N PHE A 60 14.94 -7.14 1.87
CA PHE A 60 14.86 -5.70 1.72
C PHE A 60 15.35 -5.26 0.34
N SER A 61 14.65 -4.31 -0.27
CA SER A 61 15.09 -3.58 -1.46
C SER A 61 14.67 -2.13 -1.32
N GLN A 62 15.51 -1.18 -1.70
CA GLN A 62 15.18 0.24 -1.71
C GLN A 62 15.68 0.89 -2.99
N TYR A 63 14.80 1.63 -3.66
CA TYR A 63 15.11 2.34 -4.90
C TYR A 63 14.35 3.67 -4.98
N GLY A 64 14.89 4.62 -5.75
CA GLY A 64 14.20 5.88 -6.02
C GLY A 64 13.14 5.71 -7.11
N ALA A 65 11.97 6.28 -6.89
CA ALA A 65 10.88 6.34 -7.87
C ALA A 65 10.19 7.70 -7.87
N LEU A 66 9.44 7.98 -8.93
CA LEU A 66 8.47 9.06 -8.97
C LEU A 66 7.08 8.44 -8.90
N ASP A 67 6.29 8.78 -7.90
CA ASP A 67 4.91 8.32 -7.81
C ASP A 67 3.93 9.37 -8.36
N GLU A 68 2.88 8.92 -9.04
CA GLU A 68 1.84 9.77 -9.60
C GLU A 68 0.63 9.82 -8.66
N GLY A 69 0.32 11.02 -8.15
CA GLY A 69 -0.79 11.25 -7.22
C GLY A 69 -1.77 12.31 -7.71
N TYR A 70 -2.71 12.66 -6.83
CA TYR A 70 -3.62 13.79 -7.01
C TYR A 70 -3.45 14.76 -5.85
N THR A 71 -3.69 16.06 -6.02
CA THR A 71 -3.87 16.98 -4.89
C THR A 71 -5.23 16.76 -4.24
N LEU A 72 -5.44 17.33 -3.05
CA LEU A 72 -6.77 17.45 -2.44
C LEU A 72 -7.81 18.21 -3.31
N LYS A 73 -7.35 18.89 -4.37
CA LYS A 73 -8.19 19.58 -5.36
C LYS A 73 -8.43 18.75 -6.62
N GLY A 74 -7.88 17.53 -6.70
CA GLY A 74 -8.04 16.61 -7.83
C GLY A 74 -7.06 16.84 -8.99
N GLU A 75 -6.03 17.68 -8.83
CA GLU A 75 -5.01 17.93 -9.85
C GLU A 75 -3.93 16.85 -9.81
N LYS A 76 -3.41 16.40 -10.95
CA LYS A 76 -2.32 15.40 -10.96
C LYS A 76 -1.01 16.00 -10.45
N THR A 77 -0.27 15.24 -9.65
CA THR A 77 1.05 15.61 -9.14
C THR A 77 2.03 14.46 -9.27
N ILE A 78 3.33 14.79 -9.30
CA ILE A 78 4.42 13.82 -9.27
C ILE A 78 5.19 14.03 -7.96
N HIS A 79 5.38 12.96 -7.19
CA HIS A 79 6.06 12.97 -5.91
C HIS A 79 7.33 12.10 -5.97
N PRO A 80 8.53 12.68 -5.75
CA PRO A 80 9.73 11.88 -5.62
C PRO A 80 9.69 11.11 -4.29
N VAL A 81 9.83 9.79 -4.39
CA VAL A 81 9.75 8.87 -3.24
C VAL A 81 10.90 7.87 -3.28
N ALA A 82 11.34 7.46 -2.10
CA ALA A 82 12.20 6.29 -1.93
C ALA A 82 11.30 5.09 -1.62
N VAL A 83 11.15 4.18 -2.57
CA VAL A 83 10.36 2.96 -2.39
C VAL A 83 11.19 1.98 -1.58
N SER A 84 10.74 1.69 -0.37
CA SER A 84 11.29 0.66 0.52
C SER A 84 10.40 -0.58 0.46
N ALA A 85 10.97 -1.69 0.01
CA ALA A 85 10.26 -2.94 -0.21
C ALA A 85 10.78 -4.05 0.72
N PHE A 86 9.87 -4.81 1.31
CA PHE A 86 10.15 -5.95 2.19
C PHE A 86 9.31 -7.15 1.77
N LYS A 87 9.91 -8.34 1.66
CA LYS A 87 9.17 -9.58 1.40
C LYS A 87 8.26 -9.93 2.57
N ASN A 88 8.82 -9.90 3.78
CA ASN A 88 8.05 -10.03 5.02
C ASN A 88 8.52 -8.95 5.98
N ALA A 89 7.58 -8.32 6.69
CA ALA A 89 7.88 -7.36 7.74
C ALA A 89 7.02 -7.60 8.98
N GLU A 90 7.65 -7.50 10.14
CA GLU A 90 6.98 -7.47 11.43
C GLU A 90 7.17 -6.09 12.07
N ILE A 91 6.08 -5.44 12.47
CA ILE A 91 6.11 -4.08 13.03
C ILE A 91 5.52 -4.08 14.44
N SER A 92 6.25 -3.50 15.39
CA SER A 92 5.84 -3.37 16.79
C SER A 92 5.43 -1.92 17.10
N ASN A 93 4.35 -1.77 17.86
CA ASN A 93 3.82 -0.49 18.33
C ASN A 93 3.70 0.57 17.20
N MET A 94 3.00 0.18 16.13
CA MET A 94 2.78 1.06 15.00
C MET A 94 1.75 2.14 15.34
N CYS A 95 2.06 3.40 15.03
CA CYS A 95 1.13 4.52 14.99
C CYS A 95 1.13 5.10 13.58
N GLN A 96 -0.03 5.29 12.97
CA GLN A 96 -0.19 5.98 11.70
C GLN A 96 -1.17 7.13 11.88
N SER A 97 -0.82 8.31 11.37
CA SER A 97 -1.69 9.49 11.40
C SER A 97 -1.74 10.19 10.05
N VAL A 98 -2.95 10.54 9.62
CA VAL A 98 -3.21 11.35 8.42
C VAL A 98 -3.97 12.60 8.84
N VAL A 99 -3.53 13.77 8.43
CA VAL A 99 -4.21 15.04 8.69
C VAL A 99 -4.86 15.51 7.40
N THR A 100 -6.19 15.58 7.39
CA THR A 100 -6.96 16.17 6.28
C THR A 100 -7.33 17.61 6.64
N PRO A 101 -6.66 18.62 6.04
CA PRO A 101 -7.00 20.02 6.27
C PRO A 101 -8.26 20.41 5.49
N ASN A 102 -8.87 21.54 5.89
CA ASN A 102 -9.97 22.18 5.16
C ASN A 102 -11.23 21.31 4.97
N VAL A 103 -11.55 20.44 5.93
CA VAL A 103 -12.83 19.74 5.95
C VAL A 103 -13.95 20.78 6.22
N PRO A 104 -14.98 20.87 5.36
CA PRO A 104 -16.07 21.83 5.53
C PRO A 104 -16.66 21.73 6.93
N ILE A 105 -16.88 22.89 7.59
CA ILE A 105 -17.46 23.02 8.94
C ILE A 105 -16.55 22.53 10.08
N LEU A 106 -15.70 21.52 9.85
CA LEU A 106 -14.91 20.86 10.89
C LEU A 106 -13.46 21.36 10.99
N GLY A 107 -12.94 22.07 9.98
CA GLY A 107 -11.55 22.50 9.94
C GLY A 107 -10.62 21.34 9.61
N SER A 108 -9.52 21.17 10.34
CA SER A 108 -8.66 19.98 10.17
C SER A 108 -9.25 18.78 10.89
N VAL A 109 -9.16 17.61 10.28
CA VAL A 109 -9.54 16.32 10.88
C VAL A 109 -8.35 15.37 10.76
N SER A 110 -8.04 14.66 11.83
CA SER A 110 -6.95 13.68 11.86
C SER A 110 -7.49 12.27 12.03
N LEU A 111 -7.07 11.37 11.16
CA LEU A 111 -7.28 9.93 11.31
C LEU A 111 -6.03 9.35 11.97
N LYS A 112 -6.19 8.75 13.15
CA LYS A 112 -5.12 8.07 13.88
C LYS A 112 -5.41 6.58 13.99
N LEU A 113 -4.42 5.77 13.65
CA LEU A 113 -4.45 4.31 13.68
C LEU A 113 -3.30 3.84 14.55
N THR A 114 -3.56 2.89 15.46
CA THR A 114 -2.50 2.19 16.20
C THR A 114 -2.68 0.69 16.08
N ALA A 115 -1.59 -0.05 15.95
CA ALA A 115 -1.60 -1.50 15.85
C ALA A 115 -0.27 -2.07 16.37
N GLY A 116 -0.18 -3.40 16.51
CA GLY A 116 1.06 -4.04 16.94
C GLY A 116 1.40 -3.84 18.42
N THR A 117 0.38 -3.61 19.26
CA THR A 117 0.53 -3.34 20.70
C THR A 117 0.34 -4.61 21.54
N GLY A 118 0.72 -4.59 22.82
CA GLY A 118 0.42 -5.67 23.76
C GLY A 118 1.09 -7.01 23.43
N GLY A 119 2.30 -6.96 22.87
CA GLY A 119 3.11 -8.14 22.54
C GLY A 119 2.72 -8.86 21.24
N LYS A 120 1.69 -8.39 20.52
CA LYS A 120 1.36 -8.88 19.17
C LYS A 120 1.90 -7.91 18.14
N LYS A 121 2.56 -8.41 17.10
CA LYS A 121 3.11 -7.58 16.03
C LYS A 121 2.12 -7.43 14.86
N VAL A 122 2.28 -6.37 14.09
CA VAL A 122 1.70 -6.26 12.74
C VAL A 122 2.55 -7.12 11.82
N GLU A 123 1.90 -7.89 10.94
CA GLU A 123 2.57 -8.73 9.95
C GLU A 123 2.23 -8.22 8.55
N ALA A 124 3.24 -8.08 7.69
CA ALA A 124 3.08 -7.61 6.32
C ALA A 124 3.83 -8.51 5.34
N GLU A 125 3.21 -8.81 4.21
CA GLU A 125 3.81 -9.56 3.11
C GLU A 125 3.84 -8.72 1.84
N ASN A 126 4.96 -8.75 1.12
CA ASN A 126 5.23 -7.91 -0.06
C ASN A 126 4.88 -6.44 0.21
N LEU A 127 5.47 -5.89 1.27
CA LEU A 127 5.26 -4.53 1.72
C LEU A 127 6.13 -3.58 0.89
N TYR A 128 5.51 -2.58 0.29
CA TYR A 128 6.15 -1.45 -0.38
C TYR A 128 5.70 -0.16 0.33
N ILE A 129 6.66 0.64 0.75
CA ILE A 129 6.43 1.93 1.40
C ILE A 129 7.10 2.98 0.54
N ASP A 130 6.31 3.94 0.07
CA ASP A 130 6.79 5.04 -0.74
C ASP A 130 7.13 6.18 0.22
N VAL A 131 8.41 6.25 0.59
CA VAL A 131 8.87 7.10 1.69
C VAL A 131 9.35 8.45 1.15
N GLU A 132 8.87 9.54 1.74
CA GLU A 132 9.38 10.89 1.48
C GLU A 132 10.54 11.23 2.42
N ASP A 133 10.42 10.83 3.69
CA ASP A 133 11.42 11.04 4.73
C ASP A 133 11.41 9.87 5.72
N LEU A 134 12.60 9.38 6.10
CA LEU A 134 12.80 8.29 7.06
C LEU A 134 13.88 8.67 8.06
N SER A 135 13.52 8.62 9.34
CA SER A 135 14.43 8.71 10.47
C SER A 135 14.27 7.45 11.32
N ALA A 136 15.35 6.68 11.46
CA ALA A 136 15.39 5.46 12.25
C ALA A 136 16.85 5.05 12.50
N ASP A 137 17.08 4.28 13.56
CA ASP A 137 18.31 3.51 13.70
C ASP A 137 18.17 2.20 12.92
N ALA A 138 19.05 1.94 11.95
CA ALA A 138 18.92 0.82 11.04
C ALA A 138 20.14 -0.10 11.06
N THR A 139 19.90 -1.41 11.18
CA THR A 139 20.91 -2.46 11.03
C THR A 139 20.53 -3.36 9.87
N PHE A 140 21.41 -3.44 8.87
CA PHE A 140 21.23 -4.29 7.70
C PHE A 140 22.19 -5.48 7.74
N ARG A 141 21.70 -6.65 7.34
CA ARG A 141 22.53 -7.85 7.18
C ARG A 141 22.58 -8.25 5.72
N GLY A 142 23.80 -8.45 5.21
CA GLY A 142 24.02 -8.81 3.81
C GLY A 142 23.59 -7.70 2.85
N ILE A 143 23.92 -6.44 3.18
CA ILE A 143 23.54 -5.28 2.37
C ILE A 143 24.43 -5.16 1.12
N ASP A 144 23.79 -4.98 -0.04
CA ASP A 144 24.43 -4.53 -1.27
C ASP A 144 23.94 -3.12 -1.57
N ILE A 145 24.87 -2.23 -1.92
CA ILE A 145 24.59 -0.81 -2.21
C ILE A 145 25.07 -0.50 -3.62
N GLY A 146 24.21 0.12 -4.43
CA GLY A 146 24.54 0.51 -5.80
C GLY A 146 24.29 -0.59 -6.84
N VAL A 147 23.37 -1.51 -6.55
CA VAL A 147 22.86 -2.44 -7.56
C VAL A 147 21.85 -1.71 -8.47
N ALA A 148 21.69 -2.16 -9.71
CA ALA A 148 20.60 -1.65 -10.55
C ALA A 148 19.26 -2.10 -9.97
N ALA A 149 18.27 -1.20 -9.93
CA ALA A 149 16.95 -1.50 -9.37
C ALA A 149 16.29 -2.76 -9.96
N LYS A 150 16.47 -3.02 -11.27
CA LYS A 150 15.97 -4.22 -11.95
C LYS A 150 16.67 -5.52 -11.53
N ASP A 151 17.91 -5.41 -11.07
CA ASP A 151 18.76 -6.54 -10.72
C ASP A 151 18.71 -6.84 -9.20
N ALA A 152 18.01 -6.00 -8.43
CA ALA A 152 17.71 -6.24 -7.03
C ALA A 152 16.76 -7.44 -6.89
N ASN A 153 17.24 -8.51 -6.24
CA ASN A 153 16.55 -9.80 -6.17
C ASN A 153 16.36 -10.32 -4.74
N LYS A 154 17.00 -9.70 -3.75
CA LYS A 154 16.84 -10.07 -2.33
C LYS A 154 15.45 -9.69 -1.82
N GLY A 155 14.92 -8.54 -2.22
CA GLY A 155 13.57 -8.10 -1.90
C GLY A 155 12.49 -8.51 -2.90
N PRO A 156 11.25 -8.03 -2.72
CA PRO A 156 10.24 -8.08 -3.76
C PRO A 156 10.78 -7.40 -5.03
N GLY A 157 10.32 -7.82 -6.21
CA GLY A 157 10.64 -7.09 -7.44
C GLY A 157 10.14 -5.65 -7.38
N MET A 158 10.51 -4.83 -8.36
CA MET A 158 9.97 -3.47 -8.44
C MET A 158 8.43 -3.52 -8.40
N LYS A 159 7.80 -2.68 -7.57
CA LYS A 159 6.34 -2.66 -7.29
C LYS A 159 5.52 -2.62 -8.57
N GLY A 160 6.01 -1.93 -9.59
CA GLY A 160 5.34 -1.76 -10.87
C GLY A 160 4.08 -0.90 -10.75
N GLY A 161 3.36 -0.70 -11.86
CA GLY A 161 2.17 0.15 -11.89
C GLY A 161 2.46 1.58 -12.35
N LYS A 162 1.95 2.58 -11.62
CA LYS A 162 2.06 4.01 -11.98
C LYS A 162 3.36 4.68 -11.53
N GLU A 163 4.13 4.04 -10.66
CA GLU A 163 5.43 4.56 -10.27
C GLU A 163 6.39 4.53 -11.45
N GLN A 164 7.12 5.62 -11.64
CA GLN A 164 8.18 5.73 -12.64
C GLN A 164 9.52 5.57 -11.93
N ALA A 165 9.99 4.32 -11.84
CA ALA A 165 11.32 3.99 -11.34
C ALA A 165 12.25 3.63 -12.49
N ASN A 166 13.49 4.13 -12.47
CA ASN A 166 14.48 3.79 -13.49
C ASN A 166 15.04 2.38 -13.21
N PRO A 167 14.84 1.39 -14.12
CA PRO A 167 15.33 0.03 -13.92
C PRO A 167 16.86 -0.06 -13.76
N TYR A 168 17.60 0.91 -14.30
CA TYR A 168 19.06 1.00 -14.21
C TYR A 168 19.53 1.96 -13.12
N GLY A 169 18.60 2.53 -12.34
CA GLY A 169 18.89 3.46 -11.27
C GLY A 169 19.54 2.78 -10.06
N PHE A 170 20.10 3.62 -9.18
CA PHE A 170 20.66 3.18 -7.91
C PHE A 170 19.61 2.50 -7.04
N ALA A 171 19.95 1.32 -6.53
CA ALA A 171 19.18 0.60 -5.54
C ALA A 171 20.09 0.00 -4.45
N GLN A 172 19.47 -0.30 -3.32
CA GLN A 172 20.04 -1.01 -2.19
C GLN A 172 19.23 -2.26 -1.94
N GLN A 173 19.85 -3.32 -1.45
CA GLN A 173 19.13 -4.53 -1.06
C GLN A 173 19.82 -5.21 0.10
N ALA A 174 19.08 -5.94 0.94
CA ALA A 174 19.64 -6.68 2.07
C ALA A 174 18.83 -7.94 2.37
N ASP A 175 19.46 -8.92 3.01
CA ASP A 175 18.78 -10.15 3.42
C ASP A 175 17.79 -9.87 4.56
N SER A 176 18.19 -9.04 5.50
CA SER A 176 17.33 -8.52 6.57
C SER A 176 17.68 -7.09 6.94
N ALA A 177 16.67 -6.36 7.38
CA ALA A 177 16.80 -5.01 7.90
C ALA A 177 16.01 -4.90 9.21
N THR A 178 16.68 -4.46 10.26
CA THR A 178 16.05 -4.13 11.54
C THR A 178 16.13 -2.63 11.71
N LEU A 179 14.98 -1.98 11.84
CA LEU A 179 14.89 -0.56 12.14
C LEU A 179 14.26 -0.38 13.52
N THR A 180 14.80 0.55 14.31
CA THR A 180 14.25 0.95 15.62
C THR A 180 14.02 2.46 15.66
N ASP A 181 13.09 2.88 16.52
CA ASP A 181 12.67 4.28 16.65
C ASP A 181 12.26 4.90 15.31
N VAL A 182 11.49 4.13 14.54
CA VAL A 182 11.08 4.49 13.19
C VAL A 182 10.13 5.67 13.22
N LYS A 183 10.49 6.73 12.50
CA LYS A 183 9.64 7.87 12.16
C LYS A 183 9.74 8.06 10.66
N GLN A 184 8.63 7.86 9.97
CA GLN A 184 8.60 7.98 8.52
C GLN A 184 7.41 8.80 8.06
N THR A 185 7.66 9.65 7.08
CA THR A 185 6.63 10.32 6.30
C THR A 185 6.51 9.55 5.00
N ALA A 186 5.37 8.91 4.79
CA ALA A 186 5.10 8.10 3.62
C ALA A 186 3.99 8.73 2.77
N TRP A 187 4.13 8.61 1.46
CA TRP A 187 3.13 9.04 0.49
C TRP A 187 2.09 7.94 0.25
N ALA A 188 2.55 6.71 0.13
CA ALA A 188 1.72 5.54 -0.05
C ALA A 188 2.36 4.30 0.58
N THR A 189 1.51 3.37 1.01
CA THR A 189 1.93 2.02 1.44
C THR A 189 1.06 1.01 0.71
N THR A 190 1.70 0.02 0.10
CA THR A 190 1.02 -1.10 -0.56
C THR A 190 1.58 -2.40 0.01
N ALA A 191 0.71 -3.36 0.29
CA ALA A 191 1.13 -4.68 0.74
C ALA A 191 0.26 -5.75 0.07
N GLY A 192 0.83 -6.92 -0.19
CA GLY A 192 0.05 -8.09 -0.61
C GLY A 192 -0.89 -8.54 0.52
N THR A 193 -0.33 -8.68 1.72
CA THR A 193 -1.07 -8.96 2.95
C THR A 193 -0.66 -7.96 4.01
N PHE A 194 -1.62 -7.37 4.74
CA PHE A 194 -1.34 -6.47 5.87
C PHE A 194 -2.24 -6.80 7.06
N LYS A 195 -1.68 -7.49 8.05
CA LYS A 195 -2.39 -7.99 9.23
C LYS A 195 -2.10 -7.10 10.43
N LEU A 196 -3.06 -6.25 10.73
CA LEU A 196 -3.00 -5.28 11.82
C LEU A 196 -3.51 -5.89 13.13
N SER A 197 -2.61 -6.51 13.89
CA SER A 197 -2.93 -7.00 15.24
C SER A 197 -3.26 -5.84 16.18
N ASN A 198 -4.32 -5.99 16.99
CA ASN A 198 -4.75 -4.97 17.95
C ASN A 198 -5.02 -3.59 17.32
N LEU A 199 -5.59 -3.61 16.12
CA LEU A 199 -5.97 -2.40 15.39
C LEU A 199 -6.96 -1.55 16.21
N LYS A 200 -6.58 -0.30 16.45
CA LYS A 200 -7.46 0.75 16.95
C LYS A 200 -7.41 1.93 16.00
N MET A 201 -8.57 2.35 15.53
CA MET A 201 -8.73 3.51 14.65
C MET A 201 -9.55 4.58 15.37
N SER A 202 -9.17 5.84 15.24
CA SER A 202 -9.84 6.96 15.89
C SER A 202 -9.80 8.19 14.98
N LEU A 203 -10.90 8.92 14.95
CA LEU A 203 -11.02 10.17 14.21
C LEU A 203 -11.04 11.33 15.21
N HIS A 204 -10.16 12.30 15.00
CA HIS A 204 -9.97 13.45 15.88
C HIS A 204 -10.28 14.74 15.12
N LYS A 205 -10.97 15.67 15.77
CA LYS A 205 -11.06 17.06 15.29
C LYS A 205 -9.76 17.78 15.65
N GLY A 206 -9.19 18.51 14.70
CA GLY A 206 -7.87 19.16 14.83
C GLY A 206 -6.73 18.33 14.28
N VAL A 207 -5.50 18.75 14.58
CA VAL A 207 -4.24 18.11 14.15
C VAL A 207 -3.75 17.19 15.26
N VAL A 208 -3.76 15.89 15.02
CA VAL A 208 -3.28 14.85 15.94
C VAL A 208 -2.37 13.91 15.16
N GLU A 209 -1.07 14.17 15.25
CA GLU A 209 -0.03 13.38 14.57
C GLU A 209 0.61 12.36 15.52
N CYS A 210 1.25 11.35 14.95
CA CYS A 210 2.02 10.38 15.73
C CYS A 210 3.36 10.96 16.24
N TYR A 211 3.89 12.01 15.59
CA TYR A 211 5.09 12.76 15.98
C TYR A 211 5.17 14.14 15.33
#